data_AF-A0A7S1CXC6-F1
#
_entry.id   AF-A0A7S1CXC6-F1
#
_cell.length_a   1.000
_cell.length_b   1.000
_cell.length_c   1.000
_cell.angle_alpha   90.00
_cell.angle_beta   90.00
_cell.angle_gamma   90.00
#
_symmetry.space_group_name_H-M   'P 1'
#
loop_
_entity.id
_entity.type
_entity.pdbx_description
1 polymer ?
#
loop_
_entity_poly.entity_id
_entity_poly.type
_entity_poly.pdbx_seq_one_letter_code
_entity_poly.pdbx_strand_id
1 'polypeptide(L)'
;DDMKKRGLKFLHVFSIDNALVKPADPIFIGHCIAEGADCGNKVLWKSSAHEKVGVLAEMNGKPCIVEYSDISKEMAEMTDGKGRLVYGAANICNHFYTIDFISDVVVPNLSNLYHVARKKIPFYDPETKKTVTPEDKNGIKLESFIFDVFPLSKSMSVLDVDRAEEFAPVKNAPGAAADSPDTAREMTSSLSKKWVQAAGGILTGDLSSICEVARLTSYAGEGLEELVKGVEVECPFAL
;
A
#
# COMPACT_ATOMS: atom_id res chain seq x y z
N ASP A 1 -14.17 7.63 20.17
CA ASP A 1 -15.32 8.51 20.53
C ASP A 1 -15.82 9.40 19.40
N ASP A 2 -14.99 10.24 18.77
CA ASP A 2 -15.45 11.13 17.68
C ASP A 2 -16.09 10.38 16.50
N MET A 3 -15.45 9.29 16.02
CA MET A 3 -15.98 8.45 14.95
C MET A 3 -17.37 7.86 15.30
N LYS A 4 -17.56 7.37 16.54
CA LYS A 4 -18.84 6.87 17.04
C LYS A 4 -19.89 7.99 17.10
N LYS A 5 -19.51 9.18 17.60
CA LYS A 5 -20.39 10.37 17.66
C LYS A 5 -20.87 10.81 16.28
N ARG A 6 -20.02 10.68 15.25
CA ARG A 6 -20.34 10.99 13.85
C ARG A 6 -21.13 9.89 13.14
N GLY A 7 -21.37 8.75 13.80
CA GLY A 7 -22.05 7.60 13.19
C GLY A 7 -21.22 6.87 12.12
N LEU A 8 -19.89 7.01 12.14
CA LEU A 8 -19.02 6.27 11.23
C LEU A 8 -19.02 4.79 11.61
N LYS A 9 -19.08 3.93 10.60
CA LYS A 9 -19.10 2.46 10.76
C LYS A 9 -17.79 1.80 10.34
N PHE A 10 -17.10 2.41 9.39
CA PHE A 10 -15.95 1.84 8.71
C PHE A 10 -14.80 2.84 8.66
N LEU A 11 -13.59 2.32 8.69
CA LEU A 11 -12.35 3.06 8.55
C LEU A 11 -11.52 2.44 7.43
N HIS A 12 -11.12 3.27 6.47
CA HIS A 12 -10.10 2.91 5.49
C HIS A 12 -8.79 3.57 5.91
N VAL A 13 -7.79 2.75 6.25
CA VAL A 13 -6.44 3.18 6.61
C VAL A 13 -5.48 2.84 5.48
N PHE A 14 -4.66 3.79 5.07
CA PHE A 14 -3.67 3.58 4.02
C PHE A 14 -2.36 4.32 4.31
N SER A 15 -1.26 3.85 3.72
CA SER A 15 0.05 4.50 3.80
C SER A 15 0.12 5.76 2.93
N ILE A 16 0.74 6.82 3.45
CA ILE A 16 0.88 8.12 2.78
C ILE A 16 1.83 8.09 1.59
N ASP A 17 2.74 7.12 1.53
CA ASP A 17 3.81 7.05 0.52
C ASP A 17 3.33 6.53 -0.85
N ASN A 18 2.09 6.08 -1.00
CA ASN A 18 1.57 5.52 -2.25
C ASN A 18 0.84 6.58 -3.10
N ALA A 19 1.45 7.00 -4.21
CA ALA A 19 0.88 7.99 -5.12
C ALA A 19 -0.37 7.51 -5.88
N LEU A 20 -0.54 6.20 -6.04
CA LEU A 20 -1.69 5.60 -6.71
C LEU A 20 -2.78 5.12 -5.75
N VAL A 21 -2.66 5.40 -4.45
CA VAL A 21 -3.69 5.02 -3.49
C VAL A 21 -5.04 5.57 -3.93
N LYS A 22 -6.09 4.77 -3.70
CA LYS A 22 -7.50 5.14 -3.92
C LYS A 22 -8.16 5.43 -2.56
N PRO A 23 -8.13 6.67 -2.04
CA PRO A 23 -8.72 6.97 -0.74
C PRO A 23 -10.22 6.67 -0.76
N ALA A 24 -10.72 6.03 0.31
CA ALA A 24 -12.11 5.60 0.42
C ALA A 24 -12.62 4.75 -0.77
N ASP A 25 -11.78 3.87 -1.33
CA ASP A 25 -12.14 3.00 -2.45
C ASP A 25 -13.46 2.23 -2.23
N PRO A 26 -14.52 2.51 -3.02
CA PRO A 26 -15.82 1.87 -2.85
C PRO A 26 -15.80 0.39 -3.19
N ILE A 27 -14.90 -0.09 -4.06
CA ILE A 27 -14.80 -1.51 -4.40
C ILE A 27 -14.27 -2.29 -3.20
N PHE A 28 -13.16 -1.84 -2.61
CA PHE A 28 -12.59 -2.48 -1.44
C PHE A 28 -13.50 -2.42 -0.20
N ILE A 29 -14.04 -1.24 0.09
CA ILE A 29 -14.96 -1.06 1.22
C ILE A 29 -16.23 -1.88 1.00
N GLY A 30 -16.82 -1.82 -0.19
CA GLY A 30 -18.02 -2.58 -0.55
C GLY A 30 -17.81 -4.09 -0.45
N HIS A 31 -16.67 -4.59 -0.91
CA HIS A 31 -16.30 -6.00 -0.77
C HIS A 31 -16.24 -6.43 0.70
N CYS A 32 -15.53 -5.67 1.56
CA CYS A 32 -15.43 -6.00 2.99
C CYS A 32 -16.81 -5.99 3.68
N ILE A 33 -17.69 -5.06 3.31
CA ILE A 33 -19.06 -5.00 3.83
C ILE A 33 -19.88 -6.20 3.37
N ALA A 34 -19.80 -6.56 2.09
CA ALA A 34 -20.55 -7.68 1.52
C ALA A 34 -20.18 -9.03 2.15
N GLU A 35 -18.90 -9.22 2.48
CA GLU A 35 -18.38 -10.40 3.17
C GLU A 35 -18.60 -10.37 4.70
N GLY A 36 -19.16 -9.29 5.24
CA GLY A 36 -19.35 -9.12 6.69
C GLY A 36 -18.03 -9.08 7.47
N ALA A 37 -16.98 -8.56 6.85
CA ALA A 37 -15.65 -8.52 7.44
C ALA A 37 -15.53 -7.47 8.54
N ASP A 38 -14.81 -7.79 9.61
CA ASP A 38 -14.48 -6.86 10.69
C ASP A 38 -13.12 -6.18 10.46
N CYS A 39 -12.27 -6.80 9.64
CA CYS A 39 -10.97 -6.32 9.17
C CYS A 39 -10.77 -6.70 7.69
N GLY A 40 -10.07 -5.88 6.91
CA GLY A 40 -9.74 -6.19 5.53
C GLY A 40 -8.34 -5.73 5.15
N ASN A 41 -7.71 -6.43 4.21
CA ASN A 41 -6.41 -6.04 3.66
C ASN A 41 -6.44 -6.08 2.13
N LYS A 42 -6.07 -4.96 1.53
CA LYS A 42 -5.77 -4.91 0.11
C LYS A 42 -4.33 -5.36 -0.09
N VAL A 43 -4.15 -6.29 -1.03
CA VAL A 43 -2.87 -6.88 -1.40
C VAL A 43 -2.67 -6.76 -2.89
N LEU A 44 -1.45 -6.98 -3.33
CA LEU A 44 -1.14 -7.26 -4.73
C LEU A 44 -0.16 -8.41 -4.79
N TRP A 45 -0.03 -9.05 -5.94
CA TRP A 45 0.97 -10.10 -6.05
C TRP A 45 2.40 -9.54 -6.14
N LYS A 46 3.33 -10.14 -5.39
CA LYS A 46 4.75 -9.82 -5.47
C LYS A 46 5.27 -9.98 -6.89
N SER A 47 6.10 -9.03 -7.32
CA SER A 47 6.77 -9.07 -8.63
C SER A 47 7.95 -10.04 -8.65
N SER A 48 8.52 -10.33 -7.48
CA SER A 48 9.62 -11.30 -7.32
C SER A 48 9.63 -11.90 -5.91
N ALA A 49 10.26 -13.07 -5.75
CA ALA A 49 10.43 -13.74 -4.46
C ALA A 49 11.06 -12.83 -3.37
N HIS A 50 11.95 -11.93 -3.78
CA HIS A 50 12.74 -11.08 -2.86
C HIS A 50 12.31 -9.60 -2.84
N GLU A 51 11.12 -9.28 -3.36
CA GLU A 51 10.53 -7.95 -3.14
C GLU A 51 10.38 -7.69 -1.63
N LYS A 52 10.85 -6.51 -1.18
CA LYS A 52 10.92 -6.10 0.24
C LYS A 52 9.57 -5.61 0.75
N VAL A 53 8.61 -6.52 0.81
CA VAL A 53 7.24 -6.30 1.27
C VAL A 53 6.83 -7.45 2.17
N GLY A 54 6.14 -7.12 3.27
CA GLY A 54 5.47 -8.12 4.09
C GLY A 54 4.39 -8.85 3.29
N VAL A 55 4.16 -10.11 3.61
CA VAL A 55 3.17 -10.95 2.92
C VAL A 55 2.07 -11.36 3.88
N LEU A 56 0.82 -11.30 3.42
CA LEU A 56 -0.30 -11.86 4.15
C LEU A 56 -0.20 -13.39 4.11
N ALA A 57 -0.31 -14.00 5.29
CA ALA A 57 -0.29 -15.43 5.48
C ALA A 57 -1.25 -15.83 6.61
N GLU A 58 -1.36 -17.13 6.84
CA GLU A 58 -2.06 -17.68 7.99
C GLU A 58 -1.06 -18.39 8.90
N MET A 59 -1.10 -18.07 10.20
CA MET A 59 -0.33 -18.74 11.23
C MET A 59 -1.27 -19.22 12.34
N ASN A 60 -1.32 -20.53 12.56
CA ASN A 60 -2.21 -21.17 13.53
C ASN A 60 -3.70 -20.81 13.34
N GLY A 61 -4.19 -20.81 12.09
CA GLY A 61 -5.60 -20.50 11.79
C GLY A 61 -5.94 -19.01 11.87
N LYS A 62 -4.96 -18.12 11.98
CA LYS A 62 -5.15 -16.68 12.13
C LYS A 62 -4.39 -15.90 11.06
N PRO A 63 -4.99 -14.87 10.46
CA PRO A 63 -4.31 -14.05 9.46
C PRO A 63 -3.23 -13.20 10.13
N CYS A 64 -2.07 -13.09 9.48
CA CYS A 64 -0.97 -12.25 9.92
C CYS A 64 -0.15 -11.75 8.73
N ILE A 65 0.64 -10.70 8.96
CA ILE A 65 1.70 -10.31 8.02
C ILE A 65 3.02 -10.95 8.48
N VAL A 66 3.67 -11.65 7.56
CA VAL A 66 5.06 -12.10 7.74
C VAL A 66 5.95 -11.08 7.02
N GLU A 67 6.74 -10.34 7.78
CA GLU A 67 7.66 -9.36 7.23
C GLU A 67 8.76 -10.01 6.38
N TYR A 68 9.25 -9.28 5.38
CA TYR A 68 10.28 -9.81 4.46
C TYR A 68 11.60 -10.14 5.17
N SER A 69 11.85 -9.58 6.36
CA SER A 69 13.00 -9.91 7.20
C SER A 69 12.87 -11.24 7.92
N ASP A 70 11.64 -11.73 8.07
CA ASP A 70 11.29 -12.85 8.95
C ASP A 70 10.85 -14.09 8.16
N ILE A 71 10.55 -13.93 6.86
CA ILE A 71 10.26 -15.03 5.95
C ILE A 71 11.55 -15.78 5.55
N SER A 72 11.51 -17.12 5.58
CA SER A 72 12.65 -17.93 5.13
C SER A 72 12.81 -17.84 3.61
N LYS A 73 14.05 -18.06 3.13
CA LYS A 73 14.33 -18.11 1.68
C LYS A 73 13.46 -19.15 0.96
N GLU A 74 13.33 -20.33 1.56
CA GLU A 74 12.51 -21.43 1.03
C GLU A 74 11.05 -21.00 0.86
N MET A 75 10.46 -20.36 1.88
CA MET A 75 9.08 -19.86 1.78
C MET A 75 8.95 -18.72 0.77
N ALA A 76 9.92 -17.81 0.73
CA ALA A 76 9.89 -16.68 -0.20
C ALA A 76 9.98 -17.10 -1.68
N GLU A 77 10.70 -18.19 -1.97
CA GLU A 77 10.88 -18.75 -3.32
C GLU A 77 9.86 -19.85 -3.67
N MET A 78 9.02 -20.26 -2.72
CA MET A 78 8.03 -21.32 -2.90
C MET A 78 7.00 -20.92 -3.96
N THR A 79 6.79 -21.80 -4.95
CA THR A 79 5.79 -21.62 -6.00
C THR A 79 4.75 -22.74 -5.99
N ASP A 80 3.55 -22.42 -6.45
CA ASP A 80 2.49 -23.40 -6.69
C ASP A 80 2.76 -24.20 -7.98
N GLY A 81 1.87 -25.15 -8.30
CA GLY A 81 1.98 -25.97 -9.51
C GLY A 81 1.89 -25.18 -10.84
N LYS A 82 1.64 -23.87 -10.81
CA LYS A 82 1.59 -22.97 -11.96
C LYS A 82 2.75 -21.96 -11.98
N GLY A 83 3.69 -22.07 -11.04
CA GLY A 83 4.84 -21.17 -10.92
C GLY A 83 4.51 -19.83 -10.23
N ARG A 84 3.32 -19.67 -9.64
CA ARG A 84 2.95 -18.48 -8.87
C ARG A 84 3.47 -18.62 -7.44
N LEU A 85 4.06 -17.57 -6.87
CA LEU A 85 4.57 -17.60 -5.49
C LEU A 85 3.47 -17.98 -4.50
N VAL A 86 3.66 -18.99 -3.65
CA VAL A 86 2.67 -19.38 -2.63
C VAL A 86 2.45 -18.24 -1.64
N TYR A 87 3.54 -17.62 -1.18
CA TYR A 87 3.52 -16.44 -0.30
C TYR A 87 3.70 -15.16 -1.13
N GLY A 88 2.74 -14.90 -2.02
CA GLY A 88 2.80 -13.80 -2.97
C GLY A 88 1.90 -12.60 -2.64
N ALA A 89 0.97 -12.71 -1.68
CA ALA A 89 0.04 -11.65 -1.32
C ALA A 89 0.74 -10.52 -0.54
N ALA A 90 1.33 -9.55 -1.26
CA ALA A 90 2.07 -8.44 -0.67
C ALA A 90 1.13 -7.46 0.02
N ASN A 91 1.40 -7.15 1.28
CA ASN A 91 0.70 -6.11 2.01
C ASN A 91 1.16 -4.73 1.53
N ILE A 92 0.22 -3.92 1.02
CA ILE A 92 0.48 -2.54 0.56
C ILE A 92 0.06 -1.49 1.61
N CYS A 93 -0.07 -1.90 2.87
CA CYS A 93 -0.51 -1.06 3.99
C CYS A 93 -1.82 -0.33 3.70
N ASN A 94 -2.79 -1.05 3.14
CA ASN A 94 -4.12 -0.55 2.82
C ASN A 94 -5.16 -1.50 3.44
N HIS A 95 -5.93 -0.96 4.38
CA HIS A 95 -6.69 -1.74 5.36
C HIS A 95 -8.09 -1.18 5.55
N PHE A 96 -9.03 -2.09 5.79
CA PHE A 96 -10.40 -1.79 6.19
C PHE A 96 -10.57 -2.25 7.64
N TYR A 97 -11.29 -1.47 8.44
CA TYR A 97 -11.71 -1.88 9.77
C TYR A 97 -13.12 -1.42 10.07
N THR A 98 -13.89 -2.23 10.78
CA THR A 98 -15.10 -1.73 11.44
C THR A 98 -14.73 -0.95 12.70
N ILE A 99 -15.52 0.08 13.02
CA ILE A 99 -15.29 0.87 14.25
C ILE A 99 -15.44 0.00 15.50
N ASP A 100 -16.34 -0.98 15.47
CA ASP A 100 -16.55 -1.91 16.58
C ASP A 100 -15.36 -2.86 16.76
N PHE A 101 -14.77 -3.38 15.67
CA PHE A 101 -13.52 -4.13 15.76
C PHE A 101 -12.41 -3.33 16.43
N ILE A 102 -12.21 -2.08 16.01
CA ILE A 102 -11.18 -1.23 16.61
C ILE A 102 -11.46 -0.99 18.10
N SER A 103 -12.68 -0.56 18.43
CA SER A 103 -12.99 -0.09 19.78
C SER A 103 -13.21 -1.21 20.80
N ASP A 104 -13.82 -2.32 20.39
CA ASP A 104 -14.26 -3.37 21.31
C ASP A 104 -13.32 -4.59 21.29
N VAL A 105 -12.50 -4.75 20.23
CA VAL A 105 -11.53 -5.85 20.10
C VAL A 105 -10.09 -5.34 20.15
N VAL A 106 -9.70 -4.44 19.24
CA VAL A 106 -8.30 -4.01 19.13
C VAL A 106 -7.85 -3.24 20.36
N VAL A 107 -8.54 -2.15 20.74
CA VAL A 107 -8.12 -1.28 21.84
C VAL A 107 -7.97 -2.05 23.17
N PRO A 108 -8.90 -2.94 23.59
CA PRO A 108 -8.73 -3.74 24.79
C PRO A 108 -7.63 -4.80 24.71
N ASN A 109 -7.30 -5.27 23.50
CA ASN A 109 -6.31 -6.31 23.25
C ASN A 109 -5.03 -5.78 22.60
N LEU A 110 -4.79 -4.46 22.65
CA LEU A 110 -3.56 -3.86 22.13
C LEU A 110 -2.40 -4.49 22.89
N SER A 111 -1.74 -5.43 22.24
CA SER A 111 -0.56 -6.07 22.77
C SER A 111 0.57 -5.04 22.81
N ASN A 112 1.38 -5.06 23.87
CA ASN A 112 2.69 -4.39 23.89
C ASN A 112 3.71 -5.15 23.00
N LEU A 113 3.27 -5.54 21.80
CA LEU A 113 4.10 -6.20 20.81
C LEU A 113 4.98 -5.13 20.16
N TYR A 114 6.27 -5.25 20.44
CA TYR A 114 7.28 -4.39 19.86
C TYR A 114 8.23 -5.23 19.02
N HIS A 115 8.38 -4.81 17.78
CA HIS A 115 9.40 -5.26 16.85
C HIS A 115 10.69 -4.49 17.14
N VAL A 116 11.81 -5.22 17.24
CA VAL A 116 13.11 -4.63 17.60
C VAL A 116 13.92 -4.34 16.33
N ALA A 117 14.07 -3.07 16.01
CA ALA A 117 14.96 -2.63 14.94
C ALA A 117 16.27 -2.07 15.51
N ARG A 118 17.38 -2.76 15.26
CA ARG A 118 18.72 -2.25 15.63
C ARG A 118 19.18 -1.19 14.63
N LYS A 119 19.46 0.03 15.11
CA LYS A 119 19.78 1.21 14.28
C LYS A 119 21.10 1.85 14.71
N LYS A 120 21.69 2.61 13.77
CA LYS A 120 22.75 3.59 14.05
C LYS A 120 22.06 4.87 14.50
N ILE A 121 22.08 5.15 15.79
CA ILE A 121 21.39 6.29 16.39
C ILE A 121 22.45 7.34 16.74
N PRO A 122 22.49 8.48 16.03
CA PRO A 122 23.38 9.57 16.39
C PRO A 122 23.15 10.00 17.83
N PHE A 123 24.23 10.19 18.59
CA PHE A 123 24.16 10.53 20.01
C PHE A 123 25.13 11.67 20.34
N TYR A 124 24.86 12.37 21.44
CA TYR A 124 25.76 13.40 21.96
C TYR A 124 26.92 12.74 22.72
N ASP A 125 28.15 13.03 22.30
CA ASP A 125 29.36 12.60 22.99
C ASP A 125 29.81 13.71 23.98
N PRO A 126 29.79 13.44 25.31
CA PRO A 126 30.18 14.43 26.32
C PRO A 126 31.67 14.76 26.32
N GLU A 127 32.55 13.88 25.82
CA GLU A 127 34.00 14.12 25.80
C GLU A 127 34.37 15.07 24.67
N THR A 128 33.89 14.79 23.45
CA THR A 128 34.17 15.63 22.28
C THR A 128 33.20 16.81 22.14
N LYS A 129 32.11 16.83 22.93
CA LYS A 129 31.01 17.82 22.91
C LYS A 129 30.36 17.96 21.54
N LYS A 130 30.27 16.86 20.77
CA LYS A 130 29.71 16.82 19.41
C LYS A 130 28.68 15.71 19.26
N THR A 131 27.80 15.84 18.26
CA THR A 131 26.96 14.73 17.82
C THR A 131 27.80 13.78 16.98
N VAL A 132 27.82 12.50 17.35
CA VAL A 132 28.54 11.45 16.64
C VAL A 132 27.54 10.50 16.00
N THR A 133 27.73 10.22 14.70
CA THR A 133 27.04 9.14 14.01
C THR A 133 27.89 7.87 14.14
N PRO A 134 27.40 6.82 14.82
CA PRO A 134 28.21 5.63 15.08
C PRO A 134 28.45 4.81 13.81
N GLU A 135 29.60 4.13 13.75
CA GLU A 135 29.93 3.21 12.65
C GLU A 135 29.07 1.95 12.70
N ASP A 136 28.79 1.44 13.89
CA ASP A 136 27.95 0.26 14.14
C ASP A 136 26.60 0.61 14.76
N LYS A 137 25.68 -0.36 14.74
CA LYS A 137 24.36 -0.22 15.39
C LYS A 137 24.55 -0.15 16.91
N ASN A 138 24.23 0.99 17.50
CA ASN A 138 24.43 1.28 18.93
C ASN A 138 23.12 1.33 19.73
N GLY A 139 21.96 1.19 19.10
CA GLY A 139 20.68 1.31 19.79
C GLY A 139 19.56 0.47 19.18
N ILE A 140 18.46 0.40 19.91
CA ILE A 140 17.23 -0.28 19.52
C ILE A 140 16.12 0.75 19.32
N LYS A 141 15.33 0.55 18.26
CA LYS A 141 14.04 1.21 18.06
C LYS A 141 12.96 0.15 18.24
N LEU A 142 11.99 0.44 19.09
CA LEU A 142 10.81 -0.39 19.27
C LEU A 142 9.69 0.16 18.40
N GLU A 143 9.12 -0.68 17.55
CA GLU A 143 8.04 -0.32 16.63
C GLU A 143 6.88 -1.31 16.80
N SER A 144 5.65 -0.83 16.74
CA SER A 144 4.47 -1.69 16.60
C SER A 144 3.94 -1.53 15.18
N PHE A 145 3.46 -2.62 14.57
CA PHE A 145 2.95 -2.56 13.22
C PHE A 145 1.42 -2.55 13.21
N ILE A 146 0.84 -1.72 12.32
CA ILE A 146 -0.60 -1.50 12.26
C ILE A 146 -1.38 -2.79 11.95
N PHE A 147 -0.74 -3.75 11.29
CA PHE A 147 -1.31 -5.04 10.90
C PHE A 147 -1.08 -6.16 11.93
N ASP A 148 -0.40 -5.89 13.05
CA ASP A 148 -0.24 -6.87 14.15
C ASP A 148 -1.58 -7.23 14.81
N VAL A 149 -2.63 -6.48 14.50
CA VAL A 149 -4.00 -6.69 14.99
C VAL A 149 -4.78 -7.71 14.15
N PHE A 150 -4.29 -8.12 12.97
CA PHE A 150 -4.99 -9.08 12.09
C PHE A 150 -5.36 -10.39 12.80
N PRO A 151 -4.53 -10.99 13.67
CA PRO A 151 -4.89 -12.23 14.38
C PRO A 151 -6.06 -12.08 15.37
N LEU A 152 -6.53 -10.86 15.63
CA LEU A 152 -7.71 -10.57 16.46
C LEU A 152 -9.01 -10.55 15.63
N SER A 153 -8.90 -10.45 14.31
CA SER A 153 -10.03 -10.45 13.38
C SER A 153 -10.81 -11.76 13.47
N LYS A 154 -12.14 -11.67 13.43
CA LYS A 154 -13.03 -12.83 13.33
C LYS A 154 -13.34 -13.19 11.88
N SER A 155 -13.38 -12.20 11.00
CA SER A 155 -13.69 -12.37 9.59
C SER A 155 -12.86 -11.37 8.78
N MET A 156 -11.74 -11.83 8.24
CA MET A 156 -10.86 -10.99 7.44
C MET A 156 -11.11 -11.17 5.94
N SER A 157 -11.38 -10.07 5.24
CA SER A 157 -11.42 -10.05 3.76
C SER A 157 -10.07 -9.63 3.17
N VAL A 158 -9.76 -10.18 2.00
CA VAL A 158 -8.54 -9.88 1.26
C VAL A 158 -8.91 -9.55 -0.18
N LEU A 159 -8.42 -8.41 -0.68
CA LEU A 159 -8.66 -7.99 -2.06
C LEU A 159 -7.32 -7.88 -2.80
N ASP A 160 -7.10 -8.74 -3.80
CA ASP A 160 -5.97 -8.65 -4.75
C ASP A 160 -6.28 -7.57 -5.80
N VAL A 161 -5.35 -6.63 -6.00
CA VAL A 161 -5.51 -5.51 -6.93
C VAL A 161 -4.35 -5.44 -7.94
N ASP A 162 -4.60 -4.75 -9.06
CA ASP A 162 -3.55 -4.46 -10.05
C ASP A 162 -2.57 -3.41 -9.51
N ARG A 163 -1.29 -3.78 -9.45
CA ARG A 163 -0.20 -2.89 -9.07
C ARG A 163 -0.17 -1.62 -9.91
N ALA A 164 -0.40 -1.74 -11.22
CA ALA A 164 -0.32 -0.62 -12.15
C ALA A 164 -1.42 0.42 -11.91
N GLU A 165 -2.48 0.06 -11.19
CA GLU A 165 -3.60 0.95 -10.90
C GLU A 165 -3.59 1.49 -9.46
N GLU A 166 -2.95 0.79 -8.52
CA GLU A 166 -3.15 1.06 -7.09
C GLU A 166 -1.89 1.17 -6.26
N PHE A 167 -0.68 0.93 -6.80
CA PHE A 167 0.52 0.91 -5.99
C PHE A 167 1.76 1.51 -6.67
N ALA A 168 2.07 2.76 -6.30
CA ALA A 168 3.27 3.50 -6.67
C ALA A 168 3.89 4.15 -5.42
N PRO A 169 4.64 3.39 -4.61
CA PRO A 169 5.22 3.90 -3.37
C PRO A 169 6.38 4.88 -3.61
N VAL A 170 6.62 5.79 -2.68
CA VAL A 170 7.72 6.76 -2.67
C VAL A 170 8.52 6.60 -1.38
N LYS A 171 9.57 5.78 -1.45
CA LYS A 171 10.43 5.39 -0.32
C LYS A 171 11.88 5.87 -0.49
N ASN A 172 12.30 6.11 -1.72
CA ASN A 172 13.66 6.46 -2.10
C ASN A 172 13.73 7.89 -2.67
N ALA A 173 14.93 8.46 -2.67
CA ALA A 173 15.18 9.81 -3.20
C ALA A 173 14.96 9.88 -4.73
N PRO A 174 14.76 11.08 -5.30
CA PRO A 174 14.74 11.28 -6.75
C PRO A 174 15.94 10.66 -7.47
N GLY A 175 15.72 10.12 -8.67
CA GLY A 175 16.72 9.40 -9.46
C GLY A 175 16.95 7.94 -9.05
N ALA A 176 16.36 7.46 -7.95
CA ALA A 176 16.38 6.03 -7.64
C ALA A 176 15.51 5.24 -8.63
N ALA A 177 15.98 4.05 -9.01
CA ALA A 177 15.37 3.20 -10.04
C ALA A 177 14.01 2.58 -9.66
N ALA A 178 13.64 2.62 -8.38
CA ALA A 178 12.38 2.08 -7.87
C ALA A 178 11.92 2.90 -6.65
N ASP A 179 10.61 2.88 -6.42
CA ASP A 179 9.91 3.50 -5.29
C ASP A 179 10.38 4.95 -5.03
N SER A 180 10.52 5.75 -6.09
CA SER A 180 11.00 7.13 -6.06
C SER A 180 9.95 8.10 -6.62
N PRO A 181 10.07 9.42 -6.38
CA PRO A 181 9.16 10.40 -6.97
C PRO A 181 9.06 10.31 -8.49
N ASP A 182 10.17 10.00 -9.17
CA ASP A 182 10.21 9.86 -10.63
C ASP A 182 9.40 8.64 -11.09
N THR A 183 9.61 7.47 -10.47
CA THR A 183 8.85 6.26 -10.80
C THR A 183 7.35 6.42 -10.48
N ALA A 184 7.00 7.09 -9.38
CA ALA A 184 5.60 7.33 -9.02
C ALA A 184 4.91 8.28 -10.00
N ARG A 185 5.61 9.32 -10.47
CA ARG A 185 5.11 10.23 -11.52
C ARG A 185 4.89 9.49 -12.84
N GLU A 186 5.83 8.64 -13.24
CA GLU A 186 5.71 7.83 -14.46
C GLU A 186 4.53 6.85 -14.39
N MET A 187 4.35 6.16 -13.26
CA MET A 187 3.21 5.24 -13.06
C MET A 187 1.87 5.98 -13.06
N THR A 188 1.78 7.14 -12.41
CA THR A 188 0.57 7.98 -12.41
C THR A 188 0.23 8.49 -13.81
N SER A 189 1.24 8.91 -14.58
CA SER A 189 1.06 9.32 -15.97
C SER A 189 0.65 8.16 -16.87
N SER A 190 1.23 6.99 -16.66
CA SER A 190 0.86 5.78 -17.40
C SER A 190 -0.59 5.38 -17.15
N LEU A 191 -1.06 5.50 -15.89
CA LEU A 191 -2.45 5.26 -15.53
C LEU A 191 -3.38 6.29 -16.19
N SER A 192 -3.01 7.57 -16.18
CA SER A 192 -3.78 8.64 -16.82
C SER A 192 -3.96 8.41 -18.32
N LYS A 193 -2.87 8.02 -19.02
CA LYS A 193 -2.91 7.64 -20.44
C LYS A 193 -3.78 6.41 -20.69
N LYS A 194 -3.65 5.38 -19.84
CA LYS A 194 -4.48 4.16 -19.90
C LYS A 194 -5.97 4.52 -19.80
N TRP A 195 -6.35 5.41 -18.89
CA TRP A 195 -7.74 5.86 -18.74
C TRP A 195 -8.25 6.60 -19.97
N VAL A 196 -7.48 7.55 -20.53
CA VAL A 196 -7.86 8.26 -21.75
C VAL A 196 -8.07 7.29 -22.93
N GLN A 197 -7.16 6.34 -23.10
CA GLN A 197 -7.29 5.33 -24.16
C GLN A 197 -8.50 4.41 -23.93
N ALA A 198 -8.74 3.98 -22.69
CA ALA A 198 -9.90 3.16 -22.33
C ALA A 198 -11.24 3.87 -22.60
N ALA A 199 -11.28 5.20 -22.42
CA ALA A 199 -12.43 6.04 -22.73
C ALA A 199 -12.59 6.36 -24.23
N GLY A 200 -11.71 5.83 -25.09
CA GLY A 200 -11.76 5.99 -26.54
C GLY A 200 -11.01 7.20 -27.09
N GLY A 201 -10.14 7.84 -26.30
CA GLY A 201 -9.22 8.87 -26.75
C GLY A 201 -8.02 8.30 -27.51
N ILE A 202 -7.54 9.05 -28.50
CA ILE A 202 -6.40 8.66 -29.36
C ILE A 202 -5.21 9.52 -28.97
N LEU A 203 -4.23 8.95 -28.25
CA LEU A 203 -3.05 9.70 -27.84
C LEU A 203 -2.15 10.03 -29.04
N THR A 204 -1.75 11.29 -29.18
CA THR A 204 -0.85 11.79 -30.22
C THR A 204 0.31 12.60 -29.61
N GLY A 205 1.24 13.08 -30.44
CA GLY A 205 2.39 13.87 -29.97
C GLY A 205 3.49 13.05 -29.32
N ASP A 206 4.15 13.60 -28.30
CA ASP A 206 5.23 12.90 -27.58
C ASP A 206 4.65 11.99 -26.48
N LEU A 207 4.49 10.71 -26.81
CA LEU A 207 3.97 9.71 -25.87
C LEU A 207 4.90 9.45 -24.67
N SER A 208 6.14 9.93 -24.67
CA SER A 208 7.04 9.84 -23.51
C SER A 208 6.81 10.95 -22.48
N SER A 209 6.14 12.04 -22.88
CA SER A 209 5.84 13.17 -21.99
C SER A 209 4.86 12.79 -20.87
N ILE A 210 4.98 13.43 -19.71
CA ILE A 210 4.12 13.20 -18.54
C ILE A 210 2.73 13.76 -18.80
N CYS A 211 1.70 12.95 -18.54
CA CYS A 211 0.30 13.34 -18.67
C CYS A 211 -0.44 13.10 -17.35
N GLU A 212 -1.54 13.80 -17.11
CA GLU A 212 -2.30 13.70 -15.88
C GLU A 212 -3.81 13.75 -16.15
N VAL A 213 -4.56 12.89 -15.47
CA VAL A 213 -6.00 13.08 -15.24
C VAL A 213 -6.17 13.41 -13.77
N ALA A 214 -6.69 14.60 -13.47
CA ALA A 214 -6.94 15.05 -12.12
C ALA A 214 -7.99 14.16 -11.45
N ARG A 215 -7.82 13.89 -10.15
CA ARG A 215 -8.75 13.05 -9.37
C ARG A 215 -10.14 13.64 -9.20
N LEU A 216 -10.31 14.95 -9.46
CA LEU A 216 -11.62 15.60 -9.52
C LEU A 216 -12.31 15.41 -10.87
N THR A 217 -11.55 15.14 -11.93
CA THR A 217 -12.08 14.82 -13.27
C THR A 217 -12.50 13.36 -13.32
N SER A 218 -11.67 12.46 -12.79
CA SER A 218 -11.98 11.03 -12.70
C SER A 218 -11.30 10.37 -11.51
N TYR A 219 -12.02 9.56 -10.73
CA TYR A 219 -11.47 8.89 -9.55
C TYR A 219 -10.64 7.66 -9.93
N ALA A 220 -11.18 6.82 -10.82
CA ALA A 220 -10.62 5.54 -11.26
C ALA A 220 -10.71 5.31 -12.78
N GLY A 221 -10.88 6.38 -13.57
CA GLY A 221 -10.92 6.35 -15.03
C GLY A 221 -12.32 6.46 -15.64
N GLU A 222 -13.37 6.46 -14.82
CA GLU A 222 -14.76 6.67 -15.25
C GLU A 222 -15.04 8.12 -15.69
N GLY A 223 -16.01 8.31 -16.59
CA GLY A 223 -16.55 9.63 -16.95
C GLY A 223 -15.69 10.42 -17.95
N LEU A 224 -14.63 9.82 -18.47
CA LEU A 224 -13.73 10.48 -19.43
C LEU A 224 -14.28 10.46 -20.86
N GLU A 225 -15.25 9.60 -21.18
CA GLU A 225 -15.77 9.42 -22.54
C GLU A 225 -16.33 10.72 -23.11
N GLU A 226 -16.95 11.56 -22.28
CA GLU A 226 -17.48 12.86 -22.70
C GLU A 226 -16.38 13.85 -23.13
N LEU A 227 -15.16 13.65 -22.63
CA LEU A 227 -14.01 14.52 -22.89
C LEU A 227 -13.16 14.04 -24.06
N VAL A 228 -12.96 12.73 -24.19
CA VAL A 228 -11.90 12.19 -25.07
C VAL A 228 -12.40 11.22 -26.14
N LYS A 229 -13.65 10.75 -26.10
CA LYS A 229 -14.11 9.69 -27.02
C LYS A 229 -14.05 10.13 -28.48
N GLY A 230 -13.22 9.44 -29.27
CA GLY A 230 -13.03 9.73 -30.69
C GLY A 230 -12.23 11.00 -30.96
N VAL A 231 -11.60 11.58 -29.93
CA VAL A 231 -10.79 12.80 -30.02
C VAL A 231 -9.30 12.43 -29.97
N GLU A 232 -8.49 13.13 -30.77
CA GLU A 232 -7.03 13.08 -30.64
C GLU A 232 -6.60 13.92 -29.44
N VAL A 233 -5.87 13.31 -28.51
CA VAL A 233 -5.37 13.95 -27.28
C VAL A 233 -3.85 14.04 -27.38
N GLU A 234 -3.35 15.24 -27.66
CA GLU A 234 -1.92 15.51 -27.80
C GLU A 234 -1.20 15.46 -26.44
N CYS A 235 -0.10 14.73 -26.36
CA CYS A 235 0.75 14.66 -25.16
C CYS A 235 1.83 15.77 -25.17
N PRO A 236 2.15 16.39 -24.02
CA PRO A 236 1.55 16.19 -22.69
C PRO A 236 0.15 16.79 -22.56
N PHE A 237 -0.72 16.14 -21.78
CA PHE A 237 -2.02 16.67 -21.40
C PHE A 237 -2.19 16.74 -19.87
N ALA A 238 -3.09 17.61 -19.43
CA ALA A 238 -3.67 17.60 -18.09
C ALA A 238 -5.19 17.78 -18.22
N LEU A 239 -5.96 16.78 -17.78
CA LEU A 239 -7.42 16.74 -17.84
C LEU A 239 -8.05 16.82 -16.44
#